data_AF-A0A0J7KCY9-F1
#
_entry.id   AF-A0A0J7KCY9-F1
#
_cell.length_a   1.000
_cell.length_b   1.000
_cell.length_c   1.000
_cell.angle_alpha   90.00
_cell.angle_beta   90.00
_cell.angle_gamma   90.00
#
_symmetry.space_group_name_H-M   'P 1'
#
loop_
_entity.id
_entity.type
_entity.pdbx_description
1 polymer ?
#
loop_
_entity_poly.entity_id
_entity_poly.type
_entity_poly.pdbx_seq_one_letter_code
_entity_poly.pdbx_strand_id
1 'polypeptide(L)' 'MKDGGLGFIVTGNSVSGDKYEAISTDSGYNKYMMLKIRNVGPKDFGSYKCVAQNSLGGTDGVIKLDGKSCNDDNKGDV' A
#
# COMPACT_ATOMS: atom_id res chain seq x y z
N MET A 1 5.60 26.61 -0.58
CA MET A 1 6.32 25.34 -0.88
C MET A 1 5.93 24.27 0.13
N LYS A 2 4.64 24.06 0.39
CA LYS A 2 4.11 22.97 1.23
C LYS A 2 2.97 22.26 0.50
N ASP A 3 3.01 22.28 -0.82
CA ASP A 3 1.85 22.00 -1.68
C ASP A 3 1.89 20.58 -2.27
N GLY A 4 2.68 19.69 -1.66
CA GLY A 4 2.83 18.28 -2.05
C GLY A 4 2.06 17.36 -1.12
N GLY A 5 0.78 17.13 -1.42
CA GLY A 5 -0.02 16.11 -0.78
C GLY A 5 0.29 14.75 -1.40
N LEU A 6 1.12 13.94 -0.74
CA LEU A 6 1.17 12.53 -1.12
C LEU A 6 -0.08 11.83 -0.57
N GLY A 7 -0.77 11.06 -1.41
CA GLY A 7 -1.96 10.30 -1.04
C GLY A 7 -1.92 8.89 -1.63
N PHE A 8 -2.38 7.90 -0.87
CA PHE A 8 -2.63 6.57 -1.42
C PHE A 8 -4.01 6.52 -2.06
N ILE A 9 -4.08 6.07 -3.32
CA ILE A 9 -5.35 5.67 -3.92
C ILE A 9 -5.36 4.14 -3.93
N VAL A 10 -6.03 3.54 -2.96
CA VAL A 10 -6.34 2.11 -3.04
C VAL A 10 -7.42 1.94 -4.11
N THR A 11 -7.03 1.55 -5.32
CA THR A 11 -7.99 1.22 -6.38
C THR A 11 -8.77 -0.03 -5.95
N GLY A 12 -9.98 0.16 -5.42
CA GLY A 12 -10.94 -0.94 -5.16
C GLY A 12 -11.42 -1.13 -3.73
N ASN A 13 -10.85 -0.46 -2.71
CA ASN A 13 -11.35 -0.50 -1.33
C ASN A 13 -11.17 0.85 -0.63
N SER A 14 -12.23 1.35 0.01
CA SER A 14 -12.19 2.60 0.78
C SER A 14 -11.14 2.50 1.89
N VAL A 15 -10.18 3.43 1.90
CA VAL A 15 -9.03 3.47 2.84
C VAL A 15 -9.41 3.96 4.25
N SER A 16 -10.70 3.95 4.57
CA SER A 16 -11.27 4.45 5.83
C SER A 16 -12.05 3.32 6.51
N GLY A 17 -11.43 2.65 7.49
CA GLY A 17 -12.07 1.63 8.33
C GLY A 17 -11.08 0.80 9.14
N ASP A 18 -11.57 -0.12 9.96
CA ASP A 18 -10.73 -0.99 10.83
C ASP A 18 -9.77 -1.90 10.05
N LYS A 19 -10.09 -2.18 8.78
CA LYS A 19 -9.34 -3.09 7.92
C LYS A 19 -8.15 -2.43 7.22
N TYR A 20 -8.34 -1.26 6.62
CA TYR A 20 -7.29 -0.54 5.89
C TYR A 20 -6.98 0.76 6.63
N GLU A 21 -5.75 0.87 7.12
CA GLU A 21 -5.27 2.02 7.88
C GLU A 21 -4.16 2.69 7.08
N ALA A 22 -4.45 3.87 6.52
CA ALA A 22 -3.46 4.69 5.84
C ALA A 22 -2.87 5.73 6.81
N ILE A 23 -1.54 5.77 6.89
CA ILE A 23 -0.79 6.68 7.74
C ILE A 23 0.11 7.52 6.85
N SER A 24 0.06 8.84 7.04
CA SER A 24 0.94 9.80 6.41
C SER A 24 1.70 10.57 7.50
N THR A 25 3.03 10.59 7.39
CA THR A 25 3.91 11.31 8.30
C THR A 25 4.74 12.31 7.52
N ASP A 26 4.72 13.56 7.97
CA ASP A 26 5.41 14.67 7.32
C ASP A 26 6.77 14.91 7.99
N SER A 27 7.85 14.89 7.21
CA SER A 27 9.19 15.26 7.66
C SER A 27 9.81 16.24 6.67
N GLY A 28 9.47 17.52 6.83
CA GLY A 28 9.92 18.59 5.93
C GLY A 28 9.38 18.42 4.51
N TYR A 29 10.28 18.21 3.54
CA TYR A 29 9.94 17.89 2.15
C TYR A 29 9.67 16.40 1.91
N ASN A 30 10.07 15.55 2.86
CA ASN A 30 9.84 14.13 2.78
C ASN A 30 8.49 13.81 3.42
N LYS A 31 7.76 12.91 2.78
CA LYS A 31 6.45 12.47 3.22
C LYS A 31 6.53 10.95 3.25
N TYR A 32 6.45 10.38 4.44
CA TYR A 32 6.38 8.94 4.62
C TYR A 32 4.93 8.50 4.62
N MET A 33 4.67 7.39 3.97
CA MET A 33 3.33 6.97 3.66
C MET A 33 3.27 5.45 3.83
N MET A 34 2.34 4.98 4.67
CA MET A 34 2.17 3.57 5.00
C MET A 34 0.70 3.14 4.88
N LEU A 35 0.46 1.99 4.27
CA LEU A 35 -0.84 1.31 4.26
C LEU A 35 -0.74 0.02 5.07
N LYS A 36 -1.53 -0.08 6.13
CA LYS A 36 -1.65 -1.27 6.97
C LYS A 36 -2.97 -1.97 6.68
N ILE A 37 -2.90 -3.25 6.32
CA ILE A 37 -4.06 -4.08 6.01
C ILE A 37 -4.21 -5.13 7.13
N ARG A 38 -5.34 -5.11 7.83
CA ARG A 38 -5.66 -6.07 8.90
C ARG A 38 -6.49 -7.21 8.35
N ASN A 39 -6.26 -8.43 8.87
CA ASN A 39 -6.97 -9.64 8.46
C ASN A 39 -6.98 -9.83 6.93
N VAL A 40 -5.76 -9.95 6.36
CA VAL A 40 -5.53 -10.14 4.93
C VAL A 40 -6.19 -11.44 4.49
N GLY A 41 -7.08 -11.35 3.51
CA GLY A 41 -7.75 -12.48 2.87
C GLY A 41 -7.63 -12.41 1.35
N PRO A 42 -8.24 -13.37 0.64
CA PRO A 42 -8.11 -13.48 -0.82
C PRO A 42 -8.49 -12.23 -1.61
N LYS A 43 -9.40 -11.42 -1.05
CA LYS A 43 -9.89 -10.16 -1.64
C LYS A 43 -8.92 -8.99 -1.53
N ASP A 44 -7.88 -9.13 -0.71
CA ASP A 44 -6.86 -8.09 -0.50
C ASP A 44 -5.67 -8.23 -1.46
N PHE A 45 -5.51 -9.39 -2.10
CA PHE A 45 -4.46 -9.56 -3.10
C PHE A 45 -4.82 -8.77 -4.36
N GLY A 46 -3.83 -8.07 -4.91
CA GLY A 46 -4.06 -7.16 -6.02
C GLY A 46 -3.05 -6.02 -6.08
N SER A 47 -3.35 -5.03 -6.91
CA SER A 47 -2.50 -3.87 -7.17
C SER A 47 -2.97 -2.64 -6.40
N TYR A 48 -2.06 -2.06 -5.63
CA TYR A 48 -2.22 -0.85 -4.85
C TYR A 48 -1.50 0.30 -5.53
N LYS A 49 -2.16 1.46 -5.66
CA LYS A 49 -1.58 2.63 -6.33
C LYS A 49 -1.20 3.71 -5.32
N CYS A 50 0.07 4.07 -5.31
CA CYS A 50 0.59 5.23 -4.57
C CYS A 50 0.61 6.42 -5.51
N VAL A 51 0.08 7.57 -5.08
CA VAL A 51 0.07 8.80 -5.89
C VAL A 51 0.71 9.95 -5.11
N ALA A 52 1.85 10.39 -5.60
CA ALA A 52 2.53 11.58 -5.12
C ALA A 52 2.05 12.78 -5.94
N GLN A 53 1.28 13.70 -5.37
CA GLN A 53 0.83 14.88 -6.11
C GLN A 53 1.27 16.16 -5.42
N ASN A 54 1.79 17.09 -6.21
CA ASN A 54 2.05 18.47 -5.81
C ASN A 54 1.40 19.43 -6.81
N SER A 55 1.44 20.72 -6.49
CA SER A 55 0.91 21.78 -7.37
C SER A 55 1.62 21.90 -8.72
N LEU A 56 2.81 21.31 -8.88
CA LEU A 56 3.63 21.32 -10.11
C LEU A 56 3.44 20.07 -10.97
N GLY A 57 2.85 18.99 -10.43
CA GLY A 57 2.71 17.71 -11.11
C GLY A 57 2.47 16.55 -10.15
N GLY A 58 2.37 15.34 -10.71
CA GLY A 58 2.20 14.12 -9.94
C GLY A 58 3.02 12.97 -10.48
N THR A 59 3.34 12.00 -9.62
CA THR A 59 3.96 10.73 -9.95
C THR A 59 3.15 9.63 -9.29
N ASP A 60 2.93 8.54 -10.02
CA ASP A 60 2.29 7.35 -9.48
C ASP A 60 3.19 6.12 -9.52
N GLY A 61 2.99 5.25 -8.54
CA GLY A 61 3.67 3.96 -8.43
C GLY A 61 2.66 2.86 -8.09
N VAL A 62 2.90 1.64 -8.60
CA VAL A 62 2.04 0.48 -8.35
C VAL A 62 2.79 -0.54 -7.50
N ILE A 63 2.14 -1.01 -6.45
CA ILE A 63 2.63 -2.04 -5.52
C ILE A 63 1.69 -3.24 -5.65
N LYS A 64 2.23 -4.45 -5.82
CA LYS A 64 1.43 -5.68 -5.94
C LYS A 64 1.53 -6.49 -4.65
N LEU A 65 0.38 -6.89 -4.10
CA LEU A 65 0.31 -7.83 -2.99
C LEU A 65 -0.06 -9.21 -3.53
N ASP A 66 0.87 -10.14 -3.45
CA ASP A 66 0.70 -11.53 -3.87
C ASP A 66 0.59 -12.45 -2.65
N GLY A 67 -0.32 -13.43 -2.71
CA GLY A 67 -0.45 -14.46 -1.69
C GLY A 67 0.59 -15.55 -1.89
N LYS A 68 1.33 -15.90 -0.84
CA LYS A 68 2.13 -17.12 -0.85
C LYS A 68 1.19 -18.32 -0.73
N SER A 69 1.10 -19.12 -1.77
CA SER A 69 0.65 -20.51 -1.62
C SER A 69 1.70 -21.21 -0.76
N CYS A 70 1.31 -21.70 0.41
CA CYS A 70 2.11 -22.67 1.14
C CYS A 70 2.17 -23.95 0.29
N ASN A 71 3.23 -24.12 -0.50
CA ASN A 71 3.67 -25.46 -0.86
C ASN A 71 4.50 -25.95 0.32
N ASP A 72 3.88 -26.80 1.15
CA ASP A 72 4.63 -27.72 1.99
C ASP A 72 5.35 -28.71 1.07
N ASP A 73 6.51 -28.30 0.55
CA ASP A 73 7.47 -29.23 -0.02
C ASP A 73 8.05 -30.03 1.14
N ASN A 74 7.33 -31.09 1.52
CA ASN A 74 7.84 -32.20 2.29
C ASN A 74 8.96 -32.85 1.47
N LYS A 75 10.15 -32.25 1.48
CA LYS A 75 11.38 -32.86 1.01
C LYS A 75 12.00 -33.52 2.22
N GLY A 76 11.66 -34.79 2.39
CA GLY A 76 12.12 -35.63 3.49
C GLY A 76 13.61 -35.48 3.77
N ASP A 77 13.93 -35.34 5.05
CA ASP A 77 15.21 -35.72 5.62
C ASP A 77 15.38 -37.25 5.49
N VAL A 78 16.50 -37.66 4.87
CA VAL A 78 17.08 -39.02 4.72
C VAL A 78 16.32 -40.03 3.87
#